data_AF-A0A952P689-F1
#
_entry.id   AF-A0A952P689-F1
#
_cell.length_a   1.000
_cell.length_b   1.000
_cell.length_c   1.000
_cell.angle_alpha   90.00
_cell.angle_beta   90.00
_cell.angle_gamma   90.00
#
_symmetry.space_group_name_H-M   'P 1'
#
loop_
_entity.id
_entity.type
_entity.pdbx_description
1 polymer ?
#
loop_
_entity_poly.entity_id
_entity_poly.type
_entity_poly.pdbx_seq_one_letter_code
_entity_poly.pdbx_strand_id
1 'polypeptide(L)'
;MVKELWTVFPRLMEQKINSLLDEAEPNAMKAFHLYKTCQSENLWSESFEKFSDVLHSFFSHPRSDRKKNDLDRLMDRPVPSLVYEGFHLTFHSARVNNRSLLNIASWAHHLMRVSHKTTSLVISEDVLTKALQTVTSPTPHEKAEHLNFDDFCRAWKKVVFKLFGRKYDEEFEKLLQELHWLNTQLKKSDEEAARVPVTPGIYLTQTEIDWTSDVHKAVSLSGPAPDFPLSRGPQKMRLIELERALNLYKIVQTSRFPEFVKHRENIRATILDRCERLLRECAR
;
A
#
# COMPACT_ATOMS: atom_id res chain seq x y z
N MET A 1 11.67 -13.08 -7.66
CA MET A 1 11.83 -12.38 -6.37
C MET A 1 12.63 -11.09 -6.44
N VAL A 2 13.97 -11.07 -6.58
CA VAL A 2 14.75 -9.80 -6.56
C VAL A 2 14.38 -8.83 -7.70
N LYS A 3 14.19 -9.34 -8.93
CA LYS A 3 13.75 -8.52 -10.06
C LYS A 3 12.37 -7.90 -9.86
N GLU A 4 11.43 -8.64 -9.26
CA GLU A 4 10.09 -8.14 -8.95
C GLU A 4 10.16 -7.04 -7.88
N LEU A 5 10.95 -7.25 -6.82
CA LEU A 5 11.18 -6.23 -5.79
C LEU A 5 11.83 -4.96 -6.34
N TRP A 6 12.71 -5.08 -7.34
CA TRP A 6 13.29 -3.92 -8.02
C TRP A 6 12.23 -3.12 -8.79
N THR A 7 11.33 -3.80 -9.52
CA THR A 7 10.28 -3.11 -10.28
C THR A 7 9.33 -2.29 -9.42
N VAL A 8 9.15 -2.67 -8.14
CA VAL A 8 8.33 -1.94 -7.17
C VAL A 8 9.16 -1.12 -6.16
N PHE A 9 10.47 -1.02 -6.36
CA PHE A 9 11.38 -0.39 -5.39
C PHE A 9 10.97 1.04 -5.00
N PRO A 10 10.64 1.95 -5.93
CA PRO A 10 10.23 3.31 -5.58
C PRO A 10 9.06 3.35 -4.59
N ARG A 11 8.04 2.53 -4.85
CA ARG A 11 6.85 2.41 -3.99
C ARG A 11 7.18 1.81 -2.63
N LEU A 12 8.00 0.76 -2.60
CA LEU A 12 8.42 0.15 -1.33
C LEU A 12 9.26 1.10 -0.48
N MET A 13 10.12 1.91 -1.12
CA MET A 13 10.92 2.91 -0.44
C MET A 13 10.04 4.00 0.18
N GLU A 14 9.08 4.51 -0.59
CA GLU A 14 8.08 5.47 -0.10
C GLU A 14 7.28 4.92 1.10
N GLN A 15 6.77 3.69 0.99
CA GLN A 15 6.03 3.04 2.07
C GLN A 15 6.89 2.85 3.32
N LYS A 16 8.13 2.37 3.16
CA LYS A 16 9.07 2.16 4.27
C LYS A 16 9.41 3.46 4.98
N ILE A 17 9.67 4.53 4.25
CA ILE A 17 9.95 5.86 4.83
C ILE A 17 8.74 6.32 5.65
N ASN A 18 7.53 6.30 5.09
CA ASN A 18 6.35 6.78 5.80
C ASN A 18 5.98 5.90 7.01
N SER A 19 6.21 4.60 6.93
CA SER A 19 5.99 3.67 8.06
C SER A 19 6.89 3.94 9.26
N LEU A 20 7.97 4.72 9.10
CA LEU A 20 8.80 5.14 10.24
C LEU A 20 8.01 5.97 11.24
N LEU A 21 6.97 6.69 10.82
CA LEU A 21 6.08 7.42 11.74
C LEU A 21 5.18 6.48 12.54
N ASP A 22 4.93 5.27 12.06
CA ASP A 22 4.09 4.29 12.74
C ASP A 22 4.80 3.69 13.96
N GLU A 23 6.13 3.64 13.92
CA GLU A 23 7.01 3.13 14.99
C GLU A 23 7.66 4.27 15.80
N ALA A 24 7.43 5.54 15.44
CA ALA A 24 8.10 6.66 16.07
C ALA A 24 7.44 7.09 17.39
N GLU A 25 8.29 7.62 18.28
CA GLU A 25 7.92 8.32 19.50
C GLU A 25 7.93 9.85 19.29
N PRO A 26 7.26 10.65 20.14
CA PRO A 26 7.44 12.10 20.12
C PRO A 26 8.88 12.48 20.46
N ASN A 27 9.42 13.50 19.79
CA ASN A 27 10.68 14.11 20.19
C ASN A 27 10.50 14.88 21.52
N ALA A 28 11.61 15.28 22.15
CA ALA A 28 11.60 15.91 23.47
C ALA A 28 10.72 17.18 23.51
N MET A 29 10.75 17.99 22.45
CA MET A 29 9.94 19.21 22.36
C MET A 29 8.45 18.88 22.27
N LYS A 30 8.07 17.90 21.43
CA LYS A 30 6.68 17.45 21.29
C LYS A 30 6.16 16.82 22.58
N ALA A 31 6.95 15.95 23.21
CA ALA A 31 6.59 15.31 24.47
C ALA A 31 6.33 16.36 25.58
N PHE A 32 7.19 17.36 25.68
CA PHE A 32 7.02 18.45 26.64
C PHE A 32 5.80 19.34 26.33
N HIS A 33 5.56 19.64 25.05
CA HIS A 33 4.37 20.36 24.63
C HIS A 33 3.09 19.60 24.99
N LEU A 34 3.03 18.29 24.69
CA LEU A 34 1.90 17.44 25.04
C LEU A 34 1.64 17.43 26.55
N TYR A 35 2.70 17.33 27.35
CA TYR A 35 2.61 17.42 28.80
C TYR A 35 2.00 18.75 29.25
N LYS A 36 2.49 19.87 28.72
CA LYS A 36 1.97 21.20 29.07
C LYS A 36 0.51 21.40 28.66
N THR A 37 0.12 20.93 27.48
CA THR A 37 -1.27 20.94 27.05
C THR A 37 -2.15 20.08 27.96
N CYS A 38 -1.69 18.88 28.34
CA CYS A 38 -2.45 18.00 29.23
C CYS A 38 -2.58 18.58 30.64
N GLN A 39 -1.56 19.30 31.15
CA GLN A 39 -1.66 20.03 32.41
C GLN A 39 -2.65 21.19 32.34
N SER A 40 -2.59 22.03 31.30
CA SER A 40 -3.49 23.19 31.18
C SER A 40 -4.95 22.78 31.06
N GLU A 41 -5.21 21.65 30.40
CA GLU A 41 -6.55 21.07 30.22
C GLU A 41 -7.00 20.20 31.42
N ASN A 42 -6.22 20.13 32.50
CA ASN A 42 -6.49 19.30 33.69
C ASN A 42 -6.68 17.80 33.36
N LEU A 43 -5.96 17.30 32.36
CA LEU A 43 -5.93 15.88 31.96
C LEU A 43 -4.81 15.10 32.66
N TRP A 44 -3.82 15.82 33.20
CA TRP A 44 -2.68 15.25 33.91
C TRP A 44 -2.23 16.15 35.06
N SER A 45 -2.05 15.56 36.23
CA SER A 45 -1.67 16.28 37.45
C SER A 45 -0.27 15.96 37.97
N GLU A 46 0.37 14.89 37.49
CA GLU A 46 1.65 14.42 38.01
C GLU A 46 2.88 14.99 37.27
N SER A 47 4.08 14.50 37.61
CA SER A 47 5.35 14.97 37.02
C SER A 47 5.49 14.62 35.54
N PHE A 48 6.42 15.30 34.87
CA PHE A 48 6.77 15.03 33.48
C PHE A 48 7.37 13.62 33.28
N GLU A 49 8.13 13.11 34.26
CA GLU A 49 8.74 11.78 34.19
C GLU A 49 7.68 10.69 34.05
N LYS A 50 6.65 10.74 34.91
CA LYS A 50 5.54 9.79 34.84
C LYS A 50 4.68 9.97 33.59
N PHE A 51 4.52 11.21 33.13
CA PHE A 51 3.86 11.46 31.84
C PHE A 51 4.67 10.86 30.67
N SER A 52 6.00 10.92 30.74
CA SER A 52 6.88 10.31 29.74
C SER A 52 6.71 8.80 29.69
N ASP A 53 6.51 8.14 30.83
CA ASP A 53 6.23 6.70 30.88
C ASP A 53 4.88 6.36 30.21
N VAL A 54 3.86 7.20 30.43
CA VAL A 54 2.55 7.09 29.75
C VAL A 54 2.71 7.27 28.23
N LEU A 55 3.46 8.29 27.80
CA LEU A 55 3.76 8.49 26.38
C LEU A 55 4.47 7.26 25.80
N HIS A 56 5.50 6.74 26.47
CA HIS A 56 6.21 5.56 26.00
C HIS A 56 5.28 4.35 25.85
N SER A 57 4.41 4.10 26.84
CA SER A 57 3.41 3.02 26.77
C SER A 57 2.38 3.22 25.64
N PHE A 58 2.01 4.47 25.34
CA PHE A 58 1.07 4.75 24.26
C PHE A 58 1.73 4.59 22.88
N PHE A 59 2.95 5.12 22.72
CA PHE A 59 3.70 5.10 21.47
C PHE A 59 4.40 3.76 21.18
N SER A 60 4.48 2.84 22.16
CA SER A 60 4.96 1.47 21.93
C SER A 60 4.07 0.66 20.99
N HIS A 61 2.82 1.08 20.80
CA HIS A 61 1.89 0.49 19.84
C HIS A 61 2.04 1.15 18.46
N PRO A 62 1.92 0.39 17.35
CA PRO A 62 1.92 0.99 16.01
C PRO A 62 0.80 2.02 15.84
N ARG A 63 1.03 3.05 15.03
CA ARG A 63 0.03 4.11 14.77
C ARG A 63 -1.34 3.56 14.32
N SER A 64 -1.38 2.46 13.56
CA SER A 64 -2.64 1.81 13.13
C SER A 64 -3.50 1.31 14.29
N ASP A 65 -2.86 0.98 15.41
CA ASP A 65 -3.49 0.31 16.55
C ASP A 65 -3.79 1.28 17.69
N ARG A 66 -3.14 2.45 17.70
CA ARG A 66 -3.36 3.51 18.68
C ARG A 66 -4.77 4.09 18.54
N LYS A 67 -5.60 3.88 19.56
CA LYS A 67 -6.94 4.49 19.64
C LYS A 67 -6.97 5.53 20.74
N LYS A 68 -7.82 6.54 20.55
CA LYS A 68 -8.14 7.54 21.57
C LYS A 68 -8.56 6.91 22.89
N ASN A 69 -9.36 5.84 22.82
CA ASN A 69 -9.82 5.11 24.00
C ASN A 69 -8.67 4.50 24.81
N ASP A 70 -7.55 4.15 24.18
CA ASP A 70 -6.39 3.63 24.88
C ASP A 70 -5.67 4.75 25.65
N LEU A 71 -5.57 5.94 25.04
CA LEU A 71 -5.05 7.13 25.72
C LEU A 71 -5.96 7.58 26.87
N ASP A 72 -7.28 7.59 26.66
CA ASP A 72 -8.27 7.97 27.68
C ASP A 72 -8.15 7.12 28.96
N ARG A 73 -7.69 5.86 28.85
CA ARG A 73 -7.45 4.96 29.99
C ARG A 73 -6.16 5.26 30.75
N LEU A 74 -5.20 5.92 30.10
CA LEU A 74 -3.89 6.23 30.67
C LEU A 74 -3.83 7.63 31.31
N MET A 75 -4.88 8.43 31.13
CA MET A 75 -4.96 9.82 31.59
C MET A 75 -5.92 9.95 32.78
N ASP A 76 -5.81 11.05 33.55
CA ASP A 76 -6.69 11.30 34.71
C ASP A 76 -8.15 11.50 34.29
N ARG A 77 -8.38 11.93 33.03
CA ARG A 77 -9.69 12.21 32.43
C ARG A 77 -9.69 11.88 30.94
N PRO A 78 -10.87 11.62 30.35
CA PRO A 78 -11.00 11.46 28.90
C PRO A 78 -10.48 12.68 28.15
N VAL A 79 -9.61 12.44 27.17
CA VAL A 79 -8.94 13.48 26.37
C VAL A 79 -9.93 14.03 25.34
N PRO A 80 -10.08 15.36 25.19
CA PRO A 80 -10.86 15.95 24.10
C PRO A 80 -10.27 15.60 22.73
N SER A 81 -11.10 15.45 21.70
CA SER A 81 -10.62 15.08 20.36
C SER A 81 -9.57 16.05 19.81
N LEU A 82 -9.72 17.36 20.06
CA LEU A 82 -8.74 18.37 19.65
C LEU A 82 -7.36 18.17 20.30
N VAL A 83 -7.33 17.78 21.58
CA VAL A 83 -6.08 17.50 22.28
C VAL A 83 -5.49 16.20 21.78
N TYR A 84 -6.33 15.19 21.51
CA TYR A 84 -5.92 13.91 20.93
C TYR A 84 -5.28 14.07 19.54
N GLU A 85 -5.79 14.96 18.69
CA GLU A 85 -5.16 15.28 17.40
C GLU A 85 -3.71 15.79 17.58
N GLY A 86 -3.44 16.47 18.71
CA GLY A 86 -2.11 16.87 19.11
C GLY A 86 -1.13 15.70 19.27
N PHE A 87 -1.58 14.48 19.53
CA PHE A 87 -0.73 13.28 19.65
C PHE A 87 -0.33 12.68 18.30
N HIS A 88 -0.89 13.17 17.18
CA HIS A 88 -0.41 12.80 15.86
C HIS A 88 1.02 13.30 15.62
N LEU A 89 1.87 12.39 15.13
CA LEU A 89 3.27 12.66 14.86
C LEU A 89 3.50 12.90 13.38
N THR A 90 4.37 13.87 13.12
CA THR A 90 4.95 14.20 11.82
C THR A 90 6.47 14.07 11.95
N PHE A 91 7.23 14.08 10.86
CA PHE A 91 8.70 14.06 10.95
C PHE A 91 9.29 15.28 11.68
N HIS A 92 8.55 16.38 11.85
CA HIS A 92 8.96 17.51 12.71
C HIS A 92 8.84 17.21 14.20
N SER A 93 7.90 16.37 14.57
CA SER A 93 7.53 16.10 15.96
C SER A 93 7.90 14.69 16.44
N ALA A 94 8.34 13.83 15.52
CA ALA A 94 8.75 12.47 15.75
C ALA A 94 10.26 12.35 16.06
N ARG A 95 10.60 11.33 16.84
CA ARG A 95 11.94 10.81 17.03
C ARG A 95 12.04 9.48 16.29
N VAL A 96 12.68 9.51 15.12
CA VAL A 96 12.87 8.31 14.30
C VAL A 96 14.03 7.48 14.84
N ASN A 97 13.82 6.16 14.95
CA ASN A 97 14.85 5.24 15.41
C ASN A 97 15.94 5.05 14.35
N ASN A 98 17.20 5.35 14.70
CA ASN A 98 18.34 5.20 13.79
C ASN A 98 18.54 3.75 13.31
N ARG A 99 18.15 2.76 14.12
CA ARG A 99 18.19 1.35 13.71
C ARG A 99 17.21 1.07 12.56
N SER A 100 16.01 1.65 12.60
CA SER A 100 15.03 1.52 11.51
C SER A 100 15.54 2.17 10.23
N LEU A 101 16.22 3.32 10.33
CA LEU A 101 16.89 3.96 9.18
C LEU A 101 17.98 3.07 8.58
N LEU A 102 18.86 2.51 9.42
CA LEU A 102 19.92 1.59 8.98
C LEU A 102 19.35 0.34 8.30
N ASN A 103 18.26 -0.23 8.83
CA ASN A 103 17.59 -1.38 8.23
C ASN A 103 17.06 -1.07 6.82
N ILE A 104 16.44 0.10 6.63
CA ILE A 104 15.97 0.56 5.32
C ILE A 104 17.16 0.80 4.38
N ALA A 105 18.21 1.46 4.85
CA ALA A 105 19.41 1.73 4.07
C ALA A 105 20.11 0.45 3.61
N SER A 106 20.26 -0.54 4.51
CA SER A 106 20.89 -1.84 4.18
C SER A 106 20.04 -2.64 3.19
N TRP A 107 18.72 -2.65 3.36
CA TRP A 107 17.80 -3.24 2.39
C TRP A 107 17.93 -2.58 1.00
N ALA A 108 17.90 -1.24 0.95
CA ALA A 108 18.01 -0.50 -0.30
C ALA A 108 19.37 -0.69 -0.96
N HIS A 109 20.46 -0.62 -0.19
CA HIS A 109 21.82 -0.90 -0.66
C HIS A 109 21.92 -2.29 -1.28
N HIS A 110 21.45 -3.32 -0.56
CA HIS A 110 21.49 -4.69 -1.04
C HIS A 110 20.72 -4.85 -2.35
N LEU A 111 19.50 -4.29 -2.43
CA LEU A 111 18.67 -4.40 -3.61
C LEU A 111 19.29 -3.69 -4.82
N MET A 112 19.77 -2.44 -4.64
CA MET A 112 20.45 -1.69 -5.70
C MET A 112 21.71 -2.41 -6.19
N ARG A 113 22.52 -2.91 -5.26
CA ARG A 113 23.76 -3.64 -5.58
C ARG A 113 23.49 -4.89 -6.40
N VAL A 114 22.48 -5.68 -6.04
CA VAL A 114 22.15 -6.92 -6.75
C VAL A 114 21.50 -6.63 -8.11
N SER A 115 20.62 -5.62 -8.20
CA SER A 115 19.93 -5.26 -9.44
C SER A 115 20.87 -4.66 -10.48
N HIS A 116 21.72 -3.72 -10.08
CA HIS A 116 22.64 -3.03 -11.00
C HIS A 116 24.02 -3.69 -11.13
N LYS A 117 24.33 -4.70 -10.30
CA LYS A 117 25.66 -5.32 -10.22
C LYS A 117 26.78 -4.27 -10.07
N THR A 118 26.50 -3.21 -9.31
CA THR A 118 27.44 -2.09 -9.07
C THR A 118 27.83 -2.02 -7.61
N THR A 119 29.07 -1.60 -7.34
CA THR A 119 29.59 -1.30 -6.00
C THR A 119 29.81 0.19 -5.80
N SER A 120 29.02 1.02 -6.50
CA SER A 120 29.15 2.47 -6.46
C SER A 120 29.05 3.03 -5.04
N LEU A 121 29.89 4.03 -4.73
CA LEU A 121 29.88 4.69 -3.42
C LEU A 121 28.58 5.47 -3.18
N VAL A 122 27.91 5.92 -4.26
CA VAL A 122 26.66 6.69 -4.15
C VAL A 122 25.49 5.87 -3.62
N ILE A 123 25.52 4.53 -3.79
CA ILE A 123 24.50 3.62 -3.26
C ILE A 123 24.92 2.96 -1.94
N SER A 124 26.00 3.42 -1.31
CA SER A 124 26.47 2.84 -0.05
C SER A 124 25.47 3.03 1.09
N GLU A 125 25.50 2.11 2.06
CA GLU A 125 24.60 2.17 3.24
C GLU A 125 24.75 3.50 4.00
N ASP A 126 25.95 4.06 4.12
CA ASP A 126 26.18 5.35 4.78
C ASP A 126 25.50 6.51 4.04
N VAL A 127 25.64 6.57 2.71
CA VAL A 127 25.02 7.61 1.88
C VAL A 127 23.50 7.51 1.95
N LEU A 128 22.94 6.30 1.85
CA LEU A 128 21.51 6.06 1.94
C LEU A 128 20.97 6.38 3.34
N THR A 129 21.69 6.03 4.40
CA THR A 129 21.33 6.39 5.79
C THR A 129 21.28 7.91 5.95
N LYS A 130 22.29 8.63 5.46
CA LYS A 130 22.32 10.11 5.50
C LYS A 130 21.20 10.74 4.69
N ALA A 131 20.84 10.15 3.54
CA ALA A 131 19.71 10.61 2.74
C ALA A 131 18.38 10.42 3.48
N LEU A 132 18.18 9.25 4.11
CA LEU A 132 17.02 8.98 4.95
C LEU A 132 16.95 9.90 6.16
N GLN A 133 18.07 10.15 6.85
CA GLN A 133 18.13 11.12 7.95
C GLN A 133 17.75 12.54 7.47
N THR A 134 18.23 12.94 6.29
CA THR A 134 17.89 14.25 5.71
C THR A 134 16.39 14.37 5.42
N VAL A 135 15.74 13.31 4.93
CA VAL A 135 14.30 13.36 4.61
C VAL A 135 13.41 13.22 5.86
N THR A 136 13.89 12.51 6.89
CA THR A 136 13.14 12.25 8.14
C THR A 136 13.44 13.23 9.25
N SER A 137 14.35 14.18 9.03
CA SER A 137 14.62 15.34 9.90
C SER A 137 14.46 16.65 9.11
N PRO A 138 13.25 16.94 8.61
CA PRO A 138 13.01 18.11 7.78
C PRO A 138 13.17 19.43 8.55
N THR A 139 13.56 20.48 7.83
CA THR A 139 13.55 21.87 8.34
C THR A 139 12.13 22.43 8.41
N PRO A 140 11.83 23.48 9.19
CA PRO A 140 10.45 23.93 9.44
C PRO A 140 9.57 24.22 8.21
N HIS A 141 10.18 24.52 7.06
CA HIS A 141 9.48 24.81 5.79
C HIS A 141 9.37 23.58 4.86
N GLU A 142 10.03 22.49 5.21
CA GLU A 142 9.99 21.25 4.46
C GLU A 142 8.79 20.39 4.88
N LYS A 143 8.34 19.56 3.93
CA LYS A 143 7.27 18.61 4.11
C LYS A 143 7.64 17.60 5.20
N ALA A 144 6.71 17.34 6.13
CA ALA A 144 6.94 16.44 7.27
C ALA A 144 5.99 15.24 7.35
N GLU A 145 5.15 15.05 6.33
CA GLU A 145 4.22 13.91 6.24
C GLU A 145 4.05 13.50 4.78
N HIS A 146 3.62 12.26 4.56
CA HIS A 146 3.32 11.71 3.23
C HIS A 146 4.46 11.93 2.23
N LEU A 147 5.69 11.68 2.67
CA LEU A 147 6.87 11.83 1.82
C LEU A 147 6.73 10.94 0.59
N ASN A 148 6.99 11.49 -0.59
CA ASN A 148 6.98 10.71 -1.83
C ASN A 148 8.38 10.23 -2.19
N PHE A 149 8.47 9.33 -3.16
CA PHE A 149 9.76 8.84 -3.63
C PHE A 149 10.71 9.96 -4.12
N ASP A 150 10.18 11.02 -4.73
CA ASP A 150 10.99 12.13 -5.25
C ASP A 150 11.60 12.98 -4.11
N ASP A 151 10.93 13.05 -2.94
CA ASP A 151 11.47 13.67 -1.72
C ASP A 151 12.76 12.95 -1.29
N PHE A 152 12.76 11.61 -1.33
CA PHE A 152 13.96 10.81 -1.07
C PHE A 152 15.05 11.04 -2.12
N CYS A 153 14.72 11.03 -3.42
CA CYS A 153 15.71 11.28 -4.50
C CYS A 153 16.40 12.63 -4.35
N ARG A 154 15.66 13.69 -3.99
CA ARG A 154 16.22 15.03 -3.74
C ARG A 154 17.17 15.05 -2.55
N ALA A 155 16.78 14.41 -1.44
CA ALA A 155 17.63 14.27 -0.27
C ALA A 155 18.91 13.48 -0.60
N TRP A 156 18.78 12.39 -1.35
CA TRP A 156 19.90 11.56 -1.77
C TRP A 156 20.89 12.31 -2.67
N LYS A 157 20.38 13.04 -3.67
CA LYS A 157 21.20 13.91 -4.53
C LYS A 157 21.98 14.95 -3.73
N LYS A 158 21.32 15.60 -2.77
CA LYS A 158 21.96 16.58 -1.89
C LYS A 158 23.10 15.97 -1.07
N VAL A 159 22.91 14.75 -0.56
CA VAL A 159 23.95 14.03 0.21
C VAL A 159 25.12 13.61 -0.68
N VAL A 160 24.85 13.03 -1.86
CA VAL A 160 25.88 12.62 -2.82
C VAL A 160 26.72 13.83 -3.23
N PHE A 161 26.08 14.94 -3.59
CA PHE A 161 26.78 16.18 -3.94
C PHE A 161 27.60 16.73 -2.77
N LYS A 162 27.06 16.72 -1.55
CA LYS A 162 27.78 17.18 -0.35
C LYS A 162 29.03 16.34 -0.05
N LEU A 163 28.98 15.03 -0.29
CA LEU A 163 30.08 14.12 0.04
C LEU A 163 31.13 14.03 -1.07
N PHE A 164 30.71 14.08 -2.33
CA PHE A 164 31.58 13.76 -3.48
C PHE A 164 31.68 14.87 -4.54
N GLY A 165 30.97 15.99 -4.35
CA GLY A 165 30.85 17.02 -5.37
C GLY A 165 30.22 16.47 -6.65
N ARG A 166 30.74 16.89 -7.80
CA ARG A 166 30.25 16.46 -9.13
C ARG A 166 30.86 15.15 -9.65
N LYS A 167 31.70 14.49 -8.84
CA LYS A 167 32.52 13.33 -9.28
C LYS A 167 31.68 12.16 -9.79
N TYR A 168 30.50 11.95 -9.21
CA TYR A 168 29.60 10.84 -9.55
C TYR A 168 28.28 11.32 -10.19
N ASP A 169 28.18 12.58 -10.61
CA ASP A 169 26.91 13.14 -11.10
C ASP A 169 26.37 12.35 -12.29
N GLU A 170 27.19 12.05 -13.30
CA GLU A 170 26.73 11.32 -14.49
C GLU A 170 26.23 9.91 -14.18
N GLU A 171 26.94 9.19 -13.31
CA GLU A 171 26.55 7.84 -12.88
C GLU A 171 25.25 7.90 -12.06
N PHE A 172 25.17 8.86 -11.16
CA PHE A 172 24.04 9.03 -10.27
C PHE A 172 22.78 9.47 -11.01
N GLU A 173 22.89 10.36 -12.00
CA GLU A 173 21.77 10.78 -12.84
C GLU A 173 21.21 9.63 -13.68
N LYS A 174 22.07 8.74 -14.21
CA LYS A 174 21.58 7.53 -14.91
C LYS A 174 20.75 6.64 -14.00
N LEU A 175 21.21 6.45 -12.76
CA LEU A 175 20.50 5.67 -11.77
C LEU A 175 19.16 6.33 -11.39
N LEU A 176 19.14 7.65 -11.18
CA LEU A 176 17.91 8.39 -10.90
C LEU A 176 16.91 8.31 -12.05
N GLN A 177 17.37 8.42 -13.30
CA GLN A 177 16.51 8.32 -14.48
C GLN A 177 15.80 6.95 -14.55
N GLU A 178 16.51 5.86 -14.29
CA GLU A 178 15.91 4.52 -14.23
C GLU A 178 14.85 4.43 -13.11
N LEU A 179 15.19 4.91 -11.91
CA LEU A 179 14.27 4.89 -10.77
C LEU A 179 13.02 5.76 -11.00
N HIS A 180 13.16 6.92 -11.63
CA HIS A 180 12.03 7.77 -12.01
C HIS A 180 11.17 7.12 -13.10
N TRP A 181 11.79 6.43 -14.06
CA TRP A 181 11.04 5.66 -15.05
C TRP A 181 10.23 4.55 -14.38
N LEU A 182 10.82 3.77 -13.47
CA LEU A 182 10.11 2.75 -12.69
C LEU A 182 8.94 3.35 -11.90
N ASN A 183 9.17 4.47 -11.19
CA ASN A 183 8.13 5.16 -10.43
C ASN A 183 6.96 5.60 -11.33
N THR A 184 7.26 6.06 -12.54
CA THR A 184 6.25 6.48 -13.52
C THR A 184 5.44 5.29 -14.05
N GLN A 185 6.09 4.14 -14.31
CA GLN A 185 5.39 2.92 -14.73
C GLN A 185 4.41 2.44 -13.64
N LEU A 186 4.83 2.50 -12.37
CA LEU A 186 3.98 2.15 -11.23
C LEU A 186 2.75 3.06 -11.13
N LYS A 187 2.95 4.38 -11.21
CA LYS A 187 1.85 5.37 -11.17
C LYS A 187 0.85 5.15 -12.32
N LYS A 188 1.33 4.87 -13.53
CA LYS A 188 0.46 4.54 -14.67
C LYS A 188 -0.34 3.26 -14.44
N SER A 189 0.31 2.21 -13.93
CA SER A 189 -0.37 0.97 -13.58
C SER A 189 -1.43 1.17 -12.48
N ASP A 190 -1.15 2.01 -11.48
CA ASP A 190 -2.09 2.34 -10.42
C ASP A 190 -3.27 3.17 -10.97
N GLU A 191 -3.02 4.11 -11.87
CA GLU A 191 -4.06 4.86 -12.58
C GLU A 191 -4.93 3.97 -13.48
N GLU A 192 -4.33 3.03 -14.21
CA GLU A 192 -5.06 2.07 -15.05
C GLU A 192 -5.91 1.12 -14.19
N ALA A 193 -5.38 0.68 -13.04
CA ALA A 193 -6.14 -0.10 -12.06
C ALA A 193 -7.28 0.71 -11.41
N ALA A 194 -7.05 1.99 -11.12
CA ALA A 194 -8.06 2.90 -10.58
C ALA A 194 -9.12 3.31 -11.62
N ARG A 195 -8.78 3.29 -12.90
CA ARG A 195 -9.68 3.51 -14.04
C ARG A 195 -10.52 2.29 -14.38
N VAL A 196 -10.36 1.15 -13.68
CA VAL A 196 -11.35 0.08 -13.71
C VAL A 196 -12.65 0.69 -13.21
N PRO A 197 -13.69 0.82 -14.06
CA PRO A 197 -14.90 1.50 -13.64
C PRO A 197 -15.47 0.74 -12.45
N VAL A 198 -15.71 1.48 -11.35
CA VAL A 198 -16.65 1.06 -10.30
C VAL A 198 -17.95 0.76 -11.02
N THR A 199 -18.20 -0.52 -11.25
CA THR A 199 -19.40 -0.94 -11.97
C THR A 199 -20.56 -0.62 -11.03
N PRO A 200 -21.53 0.23 -11.40
CA PRO A 200 -22.70 0.44 -10.58
C PRO A 200 -23.34 -0.94 -10.35
N GLY A 201 -23.64 -1.27 -9.10
CA GLY A 201 -24.11 -2.59 -8.68
C GLY A 201 -25.29 -3.03 -9.55
N ILE A 202 -25.02 -3.94 -10.47
CA ILE A 202 -26.05 -4.58 -11.29
C ILE A 202 -26.74 -5.56 -10.36
N TYR A 203 -27.96 -5.28 -9.90
CA TYR A 203 -28.77 -6.26 -9.18
C TYR A 203 -29.30 -7.29 -10.16
N LEU A 204 -29.13 -8.59 -9.88
CA LEU A 204 -29.73 -9.66 -10.66
C LEU A 204 -31.20 -9.83 -10.30
N THR A 205 -32.04 -10.13 -11.28
CA THR A 205 -33.40 -10.61 -11.01
C THR A 205 -33.35 -12.07 -10.55
N GLN A 206 -34.39 -12.55 -9.88
CA GLN A 206 -34.43 -13.95 -9.41
C GLN A 206 -34.15 -14.95 -10.54
N THR A 207 -34.70 -14.72 -11.74
CA THR A 207 -34.46 -15.57 -12.91
C THR A 207 -32.99 -15.62 -13.34
N GLU A 208 -32.27 -14.51 -13.20
CA GLU A 208 -30.83 -14.45 -13.53
C GLU A 208 -29.97 -15.08 -12.42
N ILE A 209 -30.40 -14.97 -11.16
CA ILE A 209 -29.77 -15.66 -10.02
C ILE A 209 -29.91 -17.18 -10.21
N ASP A 210 -31.12 -17.65 -10.51
CA ASP A 210 -31.42 -19.06 -10.73
C ASP A 210 -30.59 -19.61 -11.89
N TRP A 211 -30.57 -18.90 -13.03
CA TRP A 211 -29.73 -19.26 -14.17
C TRP A 211 -28.24 -19.32 -13.81
N THR A 212 -27.72 -18.32 -13.09
CA THR A 212 -26.30 -18.28 -12.69
C THR A 212 -25.94 -19.45 -11.75
N SER A 213 -26.84 -19.80 -10.83
CA SER A 213 -26.69 -20.97 -9.94
C SER A 213 -26.71 -22.28 -10.73
N ASP A 214 -27.61 -22.43 -11.69
CA ASP A 214 -27.74 -23.66 -12.47
C ASP A 214 -26.57 -23.84 -13.45
N VAL A 215 -26.05 -22.74 -14.01
CA VAL A 215 -24.78 -22.73 -14.75
C VAL A 215 -23.62 -23.19 -13.86
N HIS A 216 -23.50 -22.64 -12.65
CA HIS A 216 -22.44 -23.00 -11.72
C HIS A 216 -22.47 -24.50 -11.40
N LYS A 217 -23.66 -25.05 -11.11
CA LYS A 217 -23.85 -26.48 -10.86
C LYS A 217 -23.50 -27.33 -12.09
N ALA A 218 -23.98 -26.95 -13.28
CA ALA A 218 -23.71 -27.68 -14.51
C ALA A 218 -22.21 -27.75 -14.84
N VAL A 219 -21.50 -26.62 -14.75
CA VAL A 219 -20.07 -26.54 -15.05
C VAL A 219 -19.21 -27.21 -13.97
N SER A 220 -19.65 -27.19 -12.71
CA SER A 220 -19.02 -27.93 -11.62
C SER A 220 -19.13 -29.45 -11.83
N LEU A 221 -20.32 -29.93 -12.23
CA LEU A 221 -20.59 -31.35 -12.44
C LEU A 221 -20.25 -31.83 -13.86
N SER A 222 -19.68 -30.96 -14.71
CA SER A 222 -19.43 -31.23 -16.13
C SER A 222 -20.67 -31.71 -16.92
N GLY A 223 -21.85 -31.22 -16.52
CA GLY A 223 -23.12 -31.47 -17.17
C GLY A 223 -23.50 -30.41 -18.22
N PRO A 224 -24.64 -30.58 -18.91
CA PRO A 224 -25.14 -29.60 -19.88
C PRO A 224 -25.57 -28.31 -19.17
N ALA A 225 -25.01 -27.17 -19.60
CA ALA A 225 -25.37 -25.87 -19.06
C ALA A 225 -26.71 -25.37 -19.63
N PRO A 226 -27.59 -24.77 -18.79
CA PRO A 226 -28.89 -24.26 -19.21
C PRO A 226 -28.75 -23.08 -20.19
N ASP A 227 -29.75 -22.92 -21.07
CA ASP A 227 -29.78 -21.82 -22.01
C ASP A 227 -30.08 -20.48 -21.32
N PHE A 228 -29.59 -19.40 -21.92
CA PHE A 228 -29.76 -18.06 -21.37
C PHE A 228 -31.26 -17.70 -21.30
N PRO A 229 -31.77 -17.23 -20.15
CA PRO A 229 -33.18 -16.90 -20.03
C PRO A 229 -33.53 -15.73 -20.95
N LEU A 230 -34.69 -15.80 -21.61
CA LEU A 230 -35.24 -14.71 -22.41
C LEU A 230 -35.59 -13.52 -21.49
N SER A 231 -34.63 -12.63 -21.24
CA SER A 231 -34.86 -11.45 -20.42
C SER A 231 -35.66 -10.40 -21.20
N ARG A 232 -36.82 -9.97 -20.68
CA ARG A 232 -37.62 -8.84 -21.24
C ARG A 232 -37.05 -7.44 -20.91
N GLY A 233 -35.88 -7.37 -20.27
CA GLY A 233 -35.24 -6.12 -19.82
C GLY A 233 -33.90 -5.83 -20.48
N PRO A 234 -33.22 -4.71 -20.12
CA PRO A 234 -31.90 -4.38 -20.63
C PRO A 234 -30.89 -5.48 -20.28
N GLN A 235 -30.22 -6.02 -21.29
CA GLN A 235 -29.26 -7.11 -21.12
C GLN A 235 -28.04 -6.63 -20.33
N LYS A 236 -27.70 -7.35 -19.26
CA LYS A 236 -26.59 -7.01 -18.37
C LYS A 236 -25.28 -7.55 -18.93
N MET A 237 -24.30 -6.67 -19.14
CA MET A 237 -23.00 -7.03 -19.73
C MET A 237 -22.33 -8.23 -19.06
N ARG A 238 -22.37 -8.32 -17.72
CA ARG A 238 -21.77 -9.45 -16.97
C ARG A 238 -22.44 -10.80 -17.30
N LEU A 239 -23.75 -10.80 -17.56
CA LEU A 239 -24.49 -12.01 -17.95
C LEU A 239 -24.18 -12.42 -19.41
N ILE A 240 -24.05 -11.43 -20.31
CA ILE A 240 -23.62 -11.66 -21.71
C ILE A 240 -22.20 -12.24 -21.73
N GLU A 241 -21.30 -11.75 -20.89
CA GLU A 241 -19.95 -12.28 -20.79
C GLU A 241 -19.90 -13.70 -20.23
N LEU A 242 -20.78 -14.04 -19.28
CA LEU A 242 -20.94 -15.40 -18.77
C LEU A 242 -21.48 -16.34 -19.87
N GLU A 243 -22.49 -15.90 -20.63
CA GLU A 243 -23.04 -16.64 -21.77
C GLU A 243 -21.98 -16.88 -22.86
N ARG A 244 -21.19 -15.85 -23.21
CA ARG A 244 -20.09 -16.00 -24.18
C ARG A 244 -19.06 -17.03 -23.71
N ALA A 245 -18.69 -16.99 -22.43
CA ALA A 245 -17.77 -17.97 -21.85
C ALA A 245 -18.36 -19.38 -21.88
N LEU A 246 -19.65 -19.54 -21.62
CA LEU A 246 -20.36 -20.82 -21.73
C LEU A 246 -20.39 -21.35 -23.16
N ASN A 247 -20.63 -20.50 -24.16
CA ASN A 247 -20.61 -20.91 -25.56
C ASN A 247 -19.21 -21.35 -26.00
N LEU A 248 -18.17 -20.62 -25.58
CA LEU A 248 -16.77 -21.04 -25.76
C LEU A 248 -16.49 -22.40 -25.08
N TYR A 249 -17.01 -22.60 -23.87
CA TYR A 249 -16.87 -23.86 -23.15
C TYR A 249 -17.58 -25.02 -23.86
N LYS A 250 -18.79 -24.82 -24.38
CA LYS A 250 -19.55 -25.81 -25.19
C LYS A 250 -18.80 -26.17 -26.48
N ILE A 251 -18.21 -25.18 -27.17
CA ILE A 251 -17.39 -25.40 -28.38
C ILE A 251 -16.13 -26.22 -28.04
N VAL A 252 -15.45 -25.86 -26.95
CA VAL A 252 -14.24 -26.57 -26.51
C VAL A 252 -14.55 -27.99 -26.01
N GLN A 253 -15.71 -28.23 -25.39
CA GLN A 253 -16.14 -29.57 -24.97
C GLN A 253 -16.40 -30.51 -26.16
N THR A 254 -16.90 -30.00 -27.29
CA THR A 254 -17.19 -30.81 -28.49
C THR A 254 -15.99 -30.96 -29.43
N SER A 255 -14.95 -30.16 -29.20
CA SER A 255 -13.71 -30.15 -29.99
C SER A 255 -12.84 -31.37 -29.69
N ARG A 256 -12.29 -32.01 -30.73
CA ARG A 256 -11.41 -33.19 -30.63
C ARG A 256 -9.92 -32.86 -30.53
N PHE A 257 -9.53 -31.58 -30.52
CA PHE A 257 -8.12 -31.20 -30.50
C PHE A 257 -7.54 -31.18 -29.08
N PRO A 258 -6.39 -31.84 -28.82
CA PRO A 258 -5.81 -31.97 -27.48
C PRO A 258 -5.30 -30.66 -26.88
N GLU A 259 -4.95 -29.67 -27.71
CA GLU A 259 -4.51 -28.34 -27.28
C GLU A 259 -5.59 -27.60 -26.47
N PHE A 260 -6.87 -27.85 -26.76
CA PHE A 260 -7.97 -27.19 -26.07
C PHE A 260 -8.31 -27.80 -24.70
N VAL A 261 -7.69 -28.92 -24.30
CA VAL A 261 -7.92 -29.52 -22.96
C VAL A 261 -7.46 -28.57 -21.84
N LYS A 262 -6.28 -27.94 -22.00
CA LYS A 262 -5.78 -26.96 -21.04
C LYS A 262 -6.61 -25.67 -21.03
N HIS A 263 -7.07 -25.25 -22.20
CA HIS A 263 -7.97 -24.11 -22.33
C HIS A 263 -9.36 -24.40 -21.72
N ARG A 264 -9.83 -25.64 -21.78
CA ARG A 264 -11.10 -26.09 -21.19
C ARG A 264 -11.14 -25.86 -19.69
N GLU A 265 -10.10 -26.29 -18.97
CA GLU A 265 -10.06 -26.13 -17.51
C GLU A 265 -9.88 -24.65 -17.11
N ASN A 266 -9.14 -23.86 -17.88
CA ASN A 266 -9.05 -22.41 -17.66
C ASN A 266 -10.39 -21.70 -17.89
N ILE A 267 -11.12 -22.05 -18.97
CA ILE A 267 -12.45 -21.51 -19.25
C ILE A 267 -13.44 -21.94 -18.16
N ARG A 268 -13.36 -23.20 -17.72
CA ARG A 268 -14.18 -23.72 -16.61
C ARG A 268 -13.96 -22.93 -15.33
N ALA A 269 -12.70 -22.75 -14.91
CA ALA A 269 -12.35 -21.97 -13.73
C ALA A 269 -12.85 -20.51 -13.84
N THR A 270 -12.74 -19.92 -15.04
CA THR A 270 -13.23 -18.57 -15.32
C THR A 270 -14.76 -18.48 -15.20
N ILE A 271 -15.50 -19.49 -15.65
CA ILE A 271 -16.95 -19.54 -15.53
C ILE A 271 -17.37 -19.67 -14.07
N LEU A 272 -16.72 -20.55 -13.30
CA LEU A 272 -17.03 -20.75 -11.88
C LEU A 272 -16.78 -19.48 -11.07
N ASP A 273 -15.61 -18.83 -11.23
CA ASP A 273 -15.29 -17.56 -10.58
C ASP A 273 -16.30 -16.45 -10.93
N ARG A 274 -16.72 -16.37 -12.20
CA ARG A 274 -17.74 -15.39 -12.64
C ARG A 274 -19.10 -15.66 -12.01
N CYS A 275 -19.54 -16.91 -11.94
CA CYS A 275 -20.77 -17.30 -11.27
C CYS A 275 -20.74 -16.96 -9.78
N GLU A 276 -19.66 -17.30 -9.08
CA GLU A 276 -19.51 -17.00 -7.65
C GLU A 276 -19.54 -15.50 -7.36
N ARG A 277 -18.87 -14.69 -8.18
CA ARG A 277 -18.89 -13.23 -8.07
C ARG A 277 -20.29 -12.67 -8.31
N LEU A 278 -20.97 -13.12 -9.35
CA LEU A 278 -22.35 -12.70 -9.66
C LEU A 278 -23.31 -13.05 -8.51
N LEU A 279 -23.23 -14.25 -7.94
CA LEU A 279 -24.09 -14.65 -6.82
C LEU A 279 -23.74 -13.91 -5.52
N ARG A 280 -22.45 -13.63 -5.26
CA ARG A 280 -22.01 -12.94 -4.03
C ARG A 280 -22.31 -11.43 -4.06
N GLU A 281 -22.08 -10.79 -5.20
CA GLU A 281 -22.14 -9.33 -5.35
C GLU A 281 -23.51 -8.82 -5.80
N CYS A 282 -24.25 -9.61 -6.58
CA CYS A 282 -25.40 -9.12 -7.34
C CYS A 282 -26.74 -9.77 -6.98
N ALA A 283 -26.78 -10.80 -6.11
CA ALA A 283 -28.00 -11.53 -5.72
C ALA A 283 -28.71 -10.97 -4.47
N ARG A 284 -28.50 -9.68 -4.12
CA ARG A 284 -29.11 -9.01 -2.97
C ARG A 284 -30.36 -8.24 -3.33
#